data_AF-A0A9F3QWB9-F1
#
_entry.id   AF-A0A9F3QWB9-F1
#
_cell.length_a   1.000
_cell.length_b   1.000
_cell.length_c   1.000
_cell.angle_alpha   90.00
_cell.angle_beta   90.00
_cell.angle_gamma   90.00
#
_symmetry.space_group_name_H-M   'P 1'
#
loop_
_entity.id
_entity.type
_entity.pdbx_description
1 polymer ?
#
loop_
_entity_poly.entity_id
_entity_poly.type
_entity_poly.pdbx_seq_one_letter_code
_entity_poly.pdbx_strand_id
1 'polypeptide(L)'
;MSAAKLLFESGLSVVVLEARDRVGGRTFTVRNHQVKYVDVGGAYVGPTQNRILRLAKELGIETYKVNVREATLLYTKGKSHIMHDIFPSSWNPFIYLDYNNFWRTVDKLGKEVYWE
;
A
#
# COMPACT_ATOMS: atom_id res chain seq x y z
N MET A 1 -0.17 -1.14 -18.90
CA MET A 1 0.10 -2.59 -18.95
C MET A 1 -1.15 -3.44 -18.81
N SER A 2 -1.90 -3.38 -17.69
CA SER A 2 -3.07 -4.27 -17.49
C SER A 2 -4.17 -4.14 -18.56
N ALA A 3 -4.49 -2.92 -18.99
CA ALA A 3 -5.44 -2.70 -20.09
C ALA A 3 -4.97 -3.34 -21.41
N ALA A 4 -3.70 -3.12 -21.78
CA ALA A 4 -3.09 -3.69 -22.98
C ALA A 4 -3.11 -5.23 -22.96
N LYS A 5 -2.79 -5.85 -21.80
CA LYS A 5 -2.90 -7.30 -21.61
C LYS A 5 -4.31 -7.80 -21.92
N LEU A 6 -5.32 -7.19 -21.30
CA LEU A 6 -6.72 -7.60 -21.48
C LEU A 6 -7.18 -7.47 -22.94
N LEU A 7 -6.83 -6.38 -23.62
CA LEU A 7 -7.17 -6.17 -25.03
C LEU A 7 -6.47 -7.20 -25.93
N PHE A 8 -5.18 -7.47 -25.69
CA PHE A 8 -4.41 -8.45 -26.45
C PHE A 8 -4.97 -9.87 -26.28
N GLU A 9 -5.31 -10.27 -25.05
CA GLU A 9 -5.96 -11.56 -24.76
C GLU A 9 -7.35 -11.69 -25.40
N SER A 10 -7.98 -10.56 -25.70
CA SER A 10 -9.25 -10.50 -26.43
C SER A 10 -9.07 -10.55 -27.95
N GLY A 11 -7.85 -10.79 -28.45
CA GLY A 11 -7.53 -10.91 -29.88
C GLY A 11 -7.34 -9.60 -30.63
N LEU A 12 -7.25 -8.47 -29.92
CA LEU A 12 -7.01 -7.16 -30.54
C LEU A 12 -5.51 -6.89 -30.74
N SER A 13 -5.19 -6.13 -31.80
CA SER A 13 -3.85 -5.58 -31.98
C SER A 13 -3.64 -4.39 -31.04
N VAL A 14 -2.54 -4.38 -30.29
CA VAL A 14 -2.27 -3.39 -29.24
C VAL A 14 -0.85 -2.85 -29.36
N VAL A 15 -0.71 -1.53 -29.20
CA VAL A 15 0.59 -0.85 -29.05
C VAL A 15 0.60 -0.12 -27.72
N VAL A 16 1.72 -0.19 -26.99
CA VAL A 16 1.96 0.57 -25.75
C VAL A 16 3.08 1.57 -26.01
N LEU A 17 2.76 2.86 -25.91
CA LEU A 17 3.72 3.95 -26.00
C LEU A 17 4.09 4.39 -24.58
N GLU A 18 5.36 4.19 -24.20
CA GLU A 18 5.91 4.59 -22.90
C GLU A 18 6.93 5.71 -23.12
N ALA A 19 6.86 6.75 -22.30
CA ALA A 19 7.72 7.92 -22.43
C ALA A 19 9.12 7.69 -21.85
N ARG A 20 9.24 6.80 -20.87
CA ARG A 20 10.51 6.42 -20.26
C ARG A 20 11.18 5.27 -21.01
N ASP A 21 12.43 5.04 -20.66
CA ASP A 21 13.23 3.87 -21.02
C ASP A 21 12.82 2.58 -20.28
N ARG A 22 11.78 2.65 -19.43
CA ARG A 22 11.27 1.53 -18.64
C ARG A 22 9.76 1.62 -18.45
N VAL A 23 9.14 0.46 -18.23
CA VAL A 23 7.75 0.37 -17.77
C VAL A 23 7.64 0.55 -16.24
N GLY A 24 6.40 0.52 -15.73
CA GLY A 24 6.09 0.50 -14.30
C GLY A 24 5.72 1.87 -13.72
N GLY A 25 6.23 2.97 -14.29
CA GLY A 25 5.89 4.32 -13.85
C GLY A 25 6.24 4.55 -12.37
N ARG A 26 5.20 4.61 -11.52
CA ARG A 26 5.29 4.79 -10.05
C ARG A 26 5.75 3.55 -9.29
N THR A 27 5.88 2.40 -9.96
CA THR A 27 6.58 1.22 -9.42
C THR A 27 7.95 1.12 -10.08
N PHE A 28 8.98 0.85 -9.28
CA PHE A 28 10.35 0.68 -9.78
C PHE A 28 11.19 -0.16 -8.81
N THR A 29 11.61 -1.34 -9.27
CA THR A 29 12.47 -2.25 -8.51
C THR A 29 13.92 -2.10 -8.98
N VAL A 30 14.77 -1.49 -8.16
CA VAL A 30 16.21 -1.37 -8.40
C VAL A 30 16.88 -2.67 -8.02
N ARG A 31 17.88 -3.11 -8.80
CA ARG A 31 18.68 -4.32 -8.53
C ARG A 31 20.16 -3.98 -8.58
N ASN A 32 20.89 -4.35 -7.54
CA ASN A 32 22.36 -4.23 -7.47
C ASN A 32 22.92 -5.19 -6.41
N HIS A 33 24.25 -5.22 -6.27
CA HIS A 33 24.93 -6.13 -5.35
C HIS A 33 24.67 -5.83 -3.86
N GLN A 34 24.34 -4.59 -3.50
CA GLN A 34 24.15 -4.16 -2.11
C GLN A 34 22.77 -4.53 -1.56
N VAL A 35 21.73 -4.43 -2.40
CA VAL A 35 20.33 -4.61 -1.96
C VAL A 35 19.67 -5.85 -2.55
N LYS A 36 20.33 -6.53 -3.51
CA LYS A 36 19.75 -7.59 -4.37
C LYS A 36 18.60 -7.04 -5.22
N TYR A 37 17.48 -6.68 -4.60
CA TYR A 37 16.39 -5.91 -5.18
C TYR A 37 15.74 -5.02 -4.10
N VAL A 38 15.29 -3.83 -4.48
CA VAL A 38 14.53 -2.94 -3.60
C VAL A 38 13.53 -2.12 -4.41
N ASP A 39 12.29 -2.02 -3.93
CA ASP A 39 11.29 -1.15 -4.52
C ASP A 39 11.50 0.28 -4.04
N VAL A 40 11.76 1.19 -4.97
CA VAL A 40 11.90 2.64 -4.71
C VAL A 40 10.63 3.41 -5.12
N GLY A 41 9.55 2.68 -5.39
CA GLY A 41 8.22 3.20 -5.70
C GLY A 41 7.14 2.47 -4.89
N GLY A 42 5.95 2.28 -5.48
CA GLY A 42 4.89 1.48 -4.84
C GLY A 42 5.30 0.01 -4.64
N ALA A 43 5.14 -0.51 -3.42
CA ALA A 43 5.58 -1.87 -3.04
C ALA A 43 4.53 -2.68 -2.24
N TYR A 44 3.69 -2.00 -1.45
CA TYR A 44 2.77 -2.68 -0.53
C TYR A 44 1.47 -3.09 -1.21
N VAL A 45 1.06 -4.33 -0.96
CA VAL A 45 -0.28 -4.86 -1.27
C VAL A 45 -0.87 -5.52 -0.03
N GLY A 46 -2.20 -5.61 0.06
CA GLY A 46 -2.86 -6.15 1.25
C GLY A 46 -4.25 -6.74 0.98
N PRO A 47 -4.92 -7.24 2.02
CA PRO A 47 -6.29 -7.74 1.94
C PRO A 47 -7.22 -6.74 1.23
N THR A 48 -8.27 -7.25 0.57
CA THR A 48 -9.23 -6.51 -0.29
C THR A 48 -8.68 -6.05 -1.65
N GLN A 49 -7.36 -5.99 -1.86
CA GLN A 49 -6.74 -5.57 -3.12
C GLN A 49 -6.68 -6.71 -4.16
N ASN A 50 -7.81 -7.35 -4.41
CA ASN A 50 -7.89 -8.62 -5.15
C ASN A 50 -7.41 -8.54 -6.61
N ARG A 51 -7.58 -7.39 -7.28
CA ARG A 51 -7.21 -7.24 -8.70
C ARG A 51 -5.70 -7.35 -8.93
N ILE A 52 -4.90 -6.66 -8.11
CA ILE A 52 -3.45 -6.71 -8.22
C ILE A 52 -2.89 -8.06 -7.74
N LEU A 53 -3.46 -8.63 -6.68
CA LEU A 53 -3.08 -9.95 -6.18
C LEU A 53 -3.35 -11.06 -7.20
N ARG A 54 -4.50 -11.01 -7.90
CA ARG A 54 -4.82 -11.95 -8.98
C ARG A 54 -3.83 -11.83 -10.13
N LEU A 55 -3.53 -10.61 -10.58
CA LEU A 55 -2.58 -10.38 -11.67
C LEU A 55 -1.16 -10.83 -11.29
N ALA A 56 -0.71 -10.54 -10.07
CA ALA A 56 0.58 -11.00 -9.57
C ALA A 56 0.67 -12.54 -9.57
N LYS A 57 -0.36 -13.22 -9.06
CA LYS A 57 -0.45 -14.69 -9.07
C LYS A 57 -0.41 -15.27 -10.49
N GLU A 58 -1.13 -14.67 -11.42
CA GLU A 58 -1.12 -15.08 -12.84
C GLU A 58 0.27 -14.96 -13.46
N LEU A 59 1.03 -13.93 -13.08
CA LEU A 59 2.40 -13.71 -13.53
C LEU A 59 3.45 -14.51 -12.72
N GLY A 60 3.03 -15.39 -11.80
CA GLY A 60 3.94 -16.18 -10.96
C GLY A 60 4.70 -15.37 -9.92
N ILE A 61 4.20 -14.20 -9.52
CA ILE A 61 4.81 -13.33 -8.51
C ILE A 61 4.21 -13.64 -7.14
N GLU A 62 5.07 -14.00 -6.20
CA GLU A 62 4.69 -14.27 -4.81
C GLU A 62 4.73 -13.02 -3.93
N THR A 63 4.01 -13.06 -2.80
CA THR A 63 4.04 -12.01 -1.78
C THR A 63 4.62 -12.54 -0.47
N TYR A 64 5.09 -11.62 0.37
CA TYR A 64 5.52 -11.92 1.73
C TYR A 64 4.92 -10.92 2.70
N LYS A 65 4.83 -11.27 3.98
CA LYS A 65 4.35 -10.36 5.02
C LYS A 65 5.47 -9.42 5.45
N VAL A 66 5.19 -8.12 5.45
CA VAL A 66 6.06 -7.12 6.09
C VAL A 66 6.19 -7.48 7.57
N ASN A 67 7.41 -7.37 8.12
CA ASN A 67 7.63 -7.70 9.51
C ASN A 67 6.97 -6.67 10.44
N VAL A 68 6.06 -7.16 11.28
CA VAL A 68 5.35 -6.40 12.33
C VAL A 68 5.19 -7.26 13.59
N ARG A 69 6.10 -8.20 13.83
CA ARG A 69 6.03 -9.14 14.97
C ARG A 69 6.34 -8.45 16.28
N GLU A 70 7.29 -7.53 16.25
CA GLU A 70 7.72 -6.76 17.40
C GLU A 70 6.85 -5.52 17.59
N ALA A 71 7.02 -4.88 18.75
CA ALA A 71 6.39 -3.61 19.05
C ALA A 71 6.72 -2.53 18.00
N THR A 72 5.70 -1.76 17.61
CA THR A 72 5.86 -0.51 16.87
C THR A 72 6.28 0.60 17.83
N LEU A 73 7.03 1.58 17.32
CA LEU A 73 7.53 2.70 18.12
C LEU A 73 6.88 4.01 17.66
N LEU A 74 6.20 4.67 18.58
CA LEU A 74 5.73 6.05 18.40
C LEU A 74 6.76 7.00 19.00
N TYR A 75 7.40 7.80 18.15
CA TYR A 75 8.32 8.83 18.61
C TYR A 75 7.64 10.20 18.64
N THR A 76 7.55 10.81 19.82
CA THR A 76 6.93 12.13 20.00
C THR A 76 7.60 12.90 21.13
N LYS A 77 7.75 14.21 20.97
CA LYS A 77 8.36 15.11 21.98
C LYS A 77 9.70 14.60 22.54
N GLY A 78 10.55 14.05 21.68
CA GLY A 78 11.87 13.54 22.07
C GLY A 78 11.84 12.19 22.80
N LYS A 79 10.69 11.50 22.88
CA LYS A 79 10.54 10.23 23.60
C LYS A 79 9.96 9.14 22.71
N SER A 80 10.45 7.92 22.93
CA SER A 80 9.97 6.71 22.27
C SER A 80 8.92 6.02 23.14
N HIS A 81 7.77 5.71 22.55
CA HIS A 81 6.68 4.99 23.18
C HIS A 81 6.44 3.68 22.43
N ILE A 82 6.52 2.56 23.14
CA ILE A 82 6.25 1.23 22.61
C ILE A 82 4.73 1.06 22.46
N MET A 83 4.31 0.57 21.29
CA MET A 83 2.92 0.36 20.91
C MET A 83 2.77 -1.00 20.24
N HIS A 84 1.71 -1.73 20.60
CA HIS A 84 1.38 -3.05 20.01
C HIS A 84 0.16 -2.99 19.09
N ASP A 85 -0.55 -1.86 19.07
CA ASP A 85 -1.73 -1.62 18.24
C ASP A 85 -1.41 -0.77 17.02
N ILE A 86 -2.32 -0.76 16.05
CA ILE A 86 -2.22 0.04 14.81
C ILE A 86 -2.43 1.54 15.04
N PHE A 87 -3.00 1.93 16.18
CA PHE A 87 -3.31 3.33 16.50
C PHE A 87 -2.62 3.77 17.79
N PRO A 88 -2.02 4.99 17.80
CA PRO A 88 -1.57 5.61 19.03
C PRO A 88 -2.68 5.67 20.07
N SER A 89 -2.44 5.11 21.25
CA SER A 89 -3.33 5.26 22.40
C SER A 89 -2.76 6.25 23.41
N SER A 90 -3.64 6.84 24.21
CA SER A 90 -3.30 7.79 25.27
C SER A 90 -4.04 7.39 26.54
N TRP A 91 -3.34 7.41 27.67
CA TRP A 91 -3.94 7.24 29.00
C TRP A 91 -4.79 8.42 29.44
N ASN A 92 -4.61 9.61 28.84
CA ASN A 92 -5.46 10.75 29.10
C ASN A 92 -6.85 10.53 28.44
N PRO A 93 -7.94 10.49 29.23
CA PRO A 93 -9.26 10.14 28.72
C PRO A 93 -9.82 11.17 27.72
N PHE A 94 -9.49 12.45 27.83
CA PHE A 94 -9.94 13.47 26.89
C PHE A 94 -9.25 13.33 25.54
N ILE A 95 -7.94 13.08 25.54
CA ILE A 95 -7.16 12.82 24.31
C ILE A 95 -7.62 11.52 23.66
N TYR A 96 -7.92 10.49 24.45
CA TYR A 96 -8.47 9.24 23.94
C TYR A 96 -9.82 9.45 23.22
N LEU A 97 -10.73 10.22 23.83
CA LEU A 97 -12.02 10.55 23.22
C LEU A 97 -11.85 11.35 21.92
N ASP A 98 -10.88 12.25 21.86
CA ASP A 98 -10.57 13.03 20.67
C ASP A 98 -10.02 12.15 19.53
N TYR A 99 -9.05 11.28 19.82
CA TYR A 99 -8.55 10.31 18.83
C TYR A 99 -9.66 9.38 18.32
N ASN A 100 -10.51 8.88 19.21
CA ASN A 100 -11.64 8.03 18.81
C ASN A 100 -12.62 8.79 17.92
N ASN A 101 -12.96 10.03 18.28
CA ASN A 101 -13.85 10.86 17.50
C ASN A 101 -13.27 11.18 16.12
N PHE A 102 -11.97 11.47 16.03
CA PHE A 102 -11.28 11.74 14.78
C PHE A 102 -11.45 10.58 13.79
N TRP A 103 -11.02 9.37 14.16
CA TRP A 103 -11.10 8.21 13.27
C TRP A 103 -12.53 7.87 12.85
N ARG A 104 -13.46 7.89 13.82
CA ARG A 104 -14.88 7.65 13.54
C ARG A 104 -15.48 8.68 12.58
N THR A 105 -15.10 9.95 12.73
CA THR A 105 -15.61 11.04 11.90
C THR A 105 -15.08 10.93 10.47
N VAL A 106 -13.79 10.63 10.30
CA VAL A 106 -13.19 10.38 8.97
C VAL A 106 -13.93 9.26 8.24
N ASP A 107 -14.15 8.13 8.90
CA ASP A 107 -14.89 6.99 8.32
C ASP A 107 -16.35 7.33 8.01
N LYS A 108 -17.01 8.14 8.85
CA LYS A 108 -18.38 8.58 8.63
C LYS A 108 -18.47 9.48 7.40
N LEU A 109 -17.62 10.50 7.31
CA LEU A 109 -17.59 11.43 6.18
C LEU A 109 -17.23 10.71 4.88
N GLY A 110 -16.32 9.73 4.92
CA GLY A 110 -15.98 8.92 3.76
C GLY A 110 -17.17 8.13 3.18
N LYS A 111 -18.19 7.82 3.98
CA LYS A 111 -19.43 7.16 3.53
C LYS A 111 -20.43 8.14 2.90
N GLU A 112 -20.30 9.43 3.16
CA GLU A 112 -21.17 10.48 2.62
C GLU A 112 -20.71 10.92 1.23
N VAL A 113 -19.47 10.62 0.85
CA VAL A 113 -18.97 10.83 -0.52
C VAL A 113 -19.51 9.72 -1.42
N TYR A 114 -20.44 10.08 -2.30
CA TYR A 114 -20.91 9.20 -3.36
C TYR A 114 -19.80 8.98 -4.38
N TRP A 115 -19.58 7.72 -4.75
CA TRP A 115 -18.68 7.33 -5.82
C TRP A 115 -19.56 7.04 -7.04
N GLU A 116 -19.56 7.96 -8.02
CA GLU A 116 -20.13 7.71 -9.36
C GLU A 116 -19.33 6.64 -10.11
#